data_AF-A0A1Y3B8T3-F1
#
_entry.id   AF-A0A1Y3B8T3-F1
#
_cell.length_a   1.000
_cell.length_b   1.000
_cell.length_c   1.000
_cell.angle_alpha   90.00
_cell.angle_beta   90.00
_cell.angle_gamma   90.00
#
_symmetry.space_group_name_H-M   'P 1'
#
loop_
_entity.id
_entity.type
_entity.pdbx_description
1 polymer ?
#
loop_
_entity_poly.entity_id
_entity_poly.type
_entity_poly.pdbx_seq_one_letter_code
_entity_poly.pdbx_strand_id
1 'polypeptide(L)'
;MLDDFNRVVLSKDPLDEEDSDYINASYVDSILKPNAYIAAQGPNEYTISDFWRLIWEQQSFLIVMLTKVFDFIRVECCQYWPMEEHKPEMYGLIEVILLSEEHLADFVIRTMRIRKPGQLVKRKVKKTRLVPRNQYKEIEDKKPEMLDEDEQEQTVAKESIDRFRESKRSRLSVATRATQESLRSHSTNSVKNKSKKASFVTTTVYDEIEYEEEIEEDDVRIIYQLHYNSWSSHTCPFPNSILQFRRRVRIYQQEVNKDEGDRVGPTIVHCSNGCGRTGAYLCIDSNLQLAEEDGLY
;
A
#
# COMPACT_ATOMS: atom_id res chain seq x y z
N MET A 1 -28.50 4.41 -14.81
CA MET A 1 -28.37 5.46 -13.79
C MET A 1 -27.48 4.87 -12.72
N LEU A 2 -26.29 5.42 -12.51
CA LEU A 2 -25.53 5.13 -11.30
C LEU A 2 -26.30 5.76 -10.13
N ASP A 3 -26.12 5.22 -8.93
CA ASP A 3 -26.58 5.88 -7.73
C ASP A 3 -25.55 6.97 -7.37
N ASP A 4 -26.00 8.22 -7.25
CA ASP A 4 -25.12 9.33 -6.84
C ASP A 4 -24.55 9.14 -5.43
N PHE A 5 -25.14 8.24 -4.62
CA PHE A 5 -24.66 7.95 -3.26
C PHE A 5 -23.28 7.29 -3.20
N ASN A 6 -22.93 6.42 -4.16
CA ASN A 6 -21.67 5.66 -4.14
C ASN A 6 -20.80 5.79 -5.40
N ARG A 7 -21.14 6.70 -6.32
CA ARG A 7 -20.28 7.02 -7.47
C ARG A 7 -18.90 7.50 -7.02
N VAL A 8 -17.87 7.17 -7.79
CA VAL A 8 -16.57 7.82 -7.65
C VAL A 8 -16.64 9.20 -8.32
N VAL A 9 -16.02 10.20 -7.69
CA VAL A 9 -15.96 11.58 -8.18
C VAL A 9 -14.49 11.92 -8.41
N LEU A 10 -14.14 12.33 -9.62
CA LEU A 10 -12.78 12.74 -9.97
C LEU A 10 -12.55 14.21 -9.62
N SER A 11 -11.29 14.60 -9.41
CA SER A 11 -10.94 16.01 -9.31
C SER A 11 -11.20 16.69 -10.66
N LYS A 12 -11.93 17.82 -10.65
CA LYS A 12 -12.30 18.55 -11.88
C LYS A 12 -11.05 18.94 -12.68
N ASP A 13 -11.09 18.74 -13.99
CA ASP A 13 -10.02 19.20 -14.86
C ASP A 13 -10.12 20.72 -15.04
N PRO A 14 -9.06 21.51 -14.77
CA PRO A 14 -9.07 22.97 -15.01
C PRO A 14 -9.25 23.37 -16.49
N LEU A 15 -9.14 22.43 -17.43
CA LEU A 15 -9.27 22.65 -18.87
C LEU A 15 -10.62 22.17 -19.44
N ASP A 16 -11.43 21.47 -18.65
CA ASP A 16 -12.68 20.84 -19.11
C ASP A 16 -13.81 21.13 -18.08
N GLU A 17 -14.62 22.15 -18.36
CA GLU A 17 -15.41 22.85 -17.33
C GLU A 17 -16.75 22.18 -16.97
N GLU A 18 -17.35 21.39 -17.86
CA GLU A 18 -18.63 20.70 -17.65
C GLU A 18 -18.42 19.18 -17.47
N ASP A 19 -18.98 18.63 -16.38
CA ASP A 19 -19.02 17.20 -16.00
C ASP A 19 -17.69 16.41 -15.95
N SER A 20 -16.53 17.08 -15.96
CA SER A 20 -15.19 16.44 -15.89
C SER A 20 -14.87 15.72 -14.56
N ASP A 21 -15.77 15.74 -13.58
CA ASP A 21 -15.74 14.96 -12.34
C ASP A 21 -16.44 13.59 -12.44
N TYR A 22 -17.13 13.31 -13.55
CA TYR A 22 -17.88 12.07 -13.74
C TYR A 22 -17.00 10.94 -14.30
N ILE A 23 -17.10 9.77 -13.68
CA ILE A 23 -16.67 8.49 -14.26
C ILE A 23 -17.69 7.41 -13.92
N ASN A 24 -17.90 6.46 -14.84
CA ASN A 24 -18.78 5.32 -14.61
C ASN A 24 -18.12 4.27 -13.70
N ALA A 25 -18.05 4.59 -12.41
CA ALA A 25 -17.49 3.74 -11.38
C ALA A 25 -18.19 4.01 -10.03
N SER A 26 -18.34 2.96 -9.22
CA SER A 26 -18.91 3.03 -7.87
C SER A 26 -18.03 2.33 -6.85
N TYR A 27 -17.94 2.87 -5.64
CA TYR A 27 -17.33 2.16 -4.51
C TYR A 27 -18.18 0.94 -4.11
N VAL A 28 -17.50 -0.14 -3.75
CA VAL A 28 -18.09 -1.37 -3.23
C VAL A 28 -17.31 -1.84 -2.00
N ASP A 29 -18.04 -2.12 -0.93
CA ASP A 29 -17.48 -2.63 0.31
C ASP A 29 -17.02 -4.09 0.16
N SER A 30 -15.96 -4.44 0.88
CA SER A 30 -15.72 -5.85 1.25
C SER A 30 -16.40 -6.13 2.58
N ILE A 31 -16.41 -7.39 3.03
CA ILE A 31 -16.97 -7.73 4.33
C ILE A 31 -16.16 -7.19 5.52
N LEU A 32 -14.89 -6.82 5.32
CA LEU A 32 -13.98 -6.35 6.39
C LEU A 32 -13.59 -4.86 6.28
N LYS A 33 -13.60 -4.29 5.08
CA LYS A 33 -13.14 -2.93 4.76
C LYS A 33 -14.20 -2.23 3.89
N PRO A 34 -14.73 -1.06 4.31
CA PRO A 34 -15.56 -0.24 3.44
C PRO A 34 -14.73 0.35 2.30
N ASN A 35 -15.35 0.61 1.15
CA ASN A 35 -14.68 1.08 -0.06
C ASN A 35 -13.43 0.24 -0.43
N ALA A 36 -13.49 -1.09 -0.26
CA ALA A 36 -12.37 -1.98 -0.58
C ALA A 36 -12.15 -2.17 -2.08
N TYR A 37 -13.21 -1.98 -2.87
CA TYR A 37 -13.19 -2.10 -4.32
C TYR A 37 -13.84 -0.87 -4.97
N ILE A 38 -13.48 -0.63 -6.22
CA ILE A 38 -14.25 0.21 -7.13
C ILE A 38 -14.71 -0.68 -8.28
N ALA A 39 -16.03 -0.82 -8.44
CA ALA A 39 -16.64 -1.45 -9.60
C ALA A 39 -16.75 -0.41 -10.72
N ALA A 40 -16.00 -0.59 -11.81
CA ALA A 40 -15.90 0.38 -12.91
C ALA A 40 -16.35 -0.20 -14.25
N GLN A 41 -16.82 0.66 -15.15
CA GLN A 41 -16.95 0.35 -16.58
C GLN A 41 -15.54 0.12 -17.19
N GLY A 42 -15.45 -0.77 -18.19
CA GLY A 42 -14.27 -0.84 -19.04
C GLY A 42 -14.09 0.44 -19.85
N PRO A 43 -12.89 1.03 -19.90
CA PRO A 43 -12.66 2.27 -20.65
C PRO A 43 -13.07 2.17 -22.12
N ASN A 44 -13.62 3.26 -22.64
CA ASN A 44 -13.80 3.46 -24.07
C ASN A 44 -12.78 4.51 -24.57
N GLU A 45 -12.73 4.76 -25.88
CA GLU A 45 -11.73 5.63 -26.52
C GLU A 45 -11.68 7.06 -25.95
N TYR A 46 -12.78 7.54 -25.35
CA TYR A 46 -12.84 8.86 -24.71
C TYR A 46 -12.46 8.83 -23.23
N THR A 47 -12.73 7.73 -22.51
CA THR A 47 -12.59 7.65 -21.04
C THR A 47 -11.31 6.98 -20.53
N ILE A 48 -10.34 6.66 -21.41
CA ILE A 48 -9.05 6.09 -21.00
C ILE A 48 -8.28 7.04 -20.07
N SER A 49 -8.28 8.34 -20.37
CA SER A 49 -7.66 9.38 -19.53
C SER A 49 -8.26 9.39 -18.13
N ASP A 50 -9.60 9.39 -18.05
CA ASP A 50 -10.34 9.41 -16.79
C ASP A 50 -10.13 8.14 -15.96
N PHE A 51 -9.96 7.00 -16.62
CA PHE A 51 -9.67 5.74 -15.93
C PHE A 51 -8.28 5.73 -15.29
N TRP A 52 -7.27 6.33 -15.94
CA TRP A 52 -5.95 6.50 -15.32
C TRP A 52 -5.96 7.60 -14.25
N ARG A 53 -6.74 8.66 -14.42
CA ARG A 53 -7.00 9.68 -13.38
C ARG A 53 -7.67 9.06 -12.14
N LEU A 54 -8.66 8.17 -12.32
CA LEU A 54 -9.28 7.36 -11.27
C LEU A 54 -8.24 6.53 -10.51
N ILE A 55 -7.43 5.73 -11.21
CA ILE A 55 -6.39 4.89 -10.61
C ILE A 55 -5.39 5.73 -9.79
N TRP A 56 -5.01 6.90 -10.32
CA TRP A 56 -4.09 7.82 -9.68
C TRP A 56 -4.66 8.46 -8.41
N GLU A 57 -5.85 9.05 -8.50
CA GLU A 57 -6.49 9.78 -7.40
C GLU A 57 -6.92 8.84 -6.26
N GLN A 58 -7.40 7.64 -6.60
CA GLN A 58 -7.87 6.65 -5.63
C GLN A 58 -6.75 5.81 -5.00
N GLN A 59 -5.49 6.09 -5.33
CA GLN A 59 -4.32 5.31 -4.87
C GLN A 59 -4.50 3.79 -5.08
N SER A 60 -5.08 3.41 -6.22
CA SER A 60 -5.34 2.03 -6.59
C SER A 60 -4.11 1.39 -7.21
N PHE A 61 -3.52 0.41 -6.54
CA PHE A 61 -2.33 -0.32 -7.03
C PHE A 61 -2.68 -1.59 -7.83
N LEU A 62 -3.95 -2.00 -7.82
CA LEU A 62 -4.40 -3.27 -8.36
C LEU A 62 -5.65 -3.10 -9.24
N ILE A 63 -5.59 -3.68 -10.44
CA ILE A 63 -6.68 -3.68 -11.41
C ILE A 63 -7.06 -5.12 -11.77
N VAL A 64 -8.33 -5.48 -11.60
CA VAL A 64 -8.90 -6.77 -11.96
C VAL A 64 -9.77 -6.57 -13.20
N MET A 65 -9.24 -6.99 -14.36
CA MET A 65 -9.88 -6.88 -15.66
C MET A 65 -10.56 -8.21 -16.03
N LEU A 66 -11.90 -8.22 -16.08
CA LEU A 66 -12.71 -9.42 -16.30
C LEU A 66 -13.31 -9.49 -17.71
N THR A 67 -12.71 -8.80 -18.69
CA THR A 67 -13.12 -8.87 -20.09
C THR A 67 -11.95 -8.76 -21.03
N LYS A 68 -12.07 -9.41 -22.19
CA LYS A 68 -11.26 -9.12 -23.36
C LYS A 68 -11.58 -7.72 -23.89
N VAL A 69 -10.64 -7.15 -24.64
CA VAL A 69 -10.82 -5.91 -25.42
C VAL A 69 -11.93 -6.09 -26.47
N PHE A 70 -11.87 -7.21 -27.20
CA PHE A 70 -12.87 -7.62 -28.19
C PHE A 70 -13.46 -8.98 -27.80
N ASP A 71 -14.78 -9.15 -27.96
CA ASP A 71 -15.46 -10.44 -27.91
C ASP A 71 -16.32 -10.62 -29.18
N PHE A 72 -16.00 -11.63 -29.98
CA PHE A 72 -16.50 -11.83 -31.35
C PHE A 72 -16.38 -10.58 -32.25
N ILE A 73 -17.48 -9.83 -32.41
CA ILE A 73 -17.59 -8.64 -33.26
C ILE A 73 -17.75 -7.33 -32.46
N ARG A 74 -17.77 -7.41 -31.12
CA ARG A 74 -18.07 -6.29 -30.23
C ARG A 74 -16.80 -5.83 -29.50
N VAL A 75 -16.59 -4.52 -29.47
CA VAL A 75 -15.67 -3.88 -28.52
C VAL A 75 -16.33 -3.96 -27.14
N GLU A 76 -15.69 -4.66 -26.21
CA GLU A 76 -16.16 -4.78 -24.83
C GLU A 76 -15.40 -3.82 -23.90
N CYS A 77 -14.14 -3.48 -24.24
CA CYS A 77 -13.27 -2.54 -23.53
C CYS A 77 -12.18 -2.05 -24.51
N CYS A 78 -11.73 -0.81 -24.44
CA CYS A 78 -10.52 -0.39 -25.14
C CYS A 78 -9.27 -0.94 -24.45
N GLN A 79 -8.17 -1.12 -25.20
CA GLN A 79 -6.86 -1.32 -24.59
C GLN A 79 -6.39 0.02 -24.01
N TYR A 80 -6.23 0.06 -22.69
CA TYR A 80 -5.83 1.25 -21.94
C TYR A 80 -4.40 1.16 -21.37
N TRP A 81 -3.59 0.20 -21.85
CA TRP A 81 -2.20 -0.01 -21.42
C TRP A 81 -1.26 -0.08 -22.63
N PRO A 82 0.03 0.26 -22.45
CA PRO A 82 1.00 0.28 -23.56
C PRO A 82 1.14 -1.05 -24.29
N MET A 83 1.37 -1.00 -25.61
CA MET A 83 1.64 -2.21 -26.42
C MET A 83 3.09 -2.69 -26.34
N GLU A 84 4.04 -1.78 -26.08
CA GLU A 84 5.47 -2.07 -26.09
C GLU A 84 6.04 -2.00 -24.66
N GLU A 85 6.76 -3.03 -24.24
CA GLU A 85 7.46 -3.03 -22.95
C GLU A 85 8.52 -1.92 -22.91
N HIS A 86 8.68 -1.29 -21.75
CA HIS A 86 9.61 -0.20 -21.44
C HIS A 86 9.42 1.10 -22.27
N LYS A 87 8.37 1.20 -23.08
CA LYS A 87 7.99 2.41 -23.79
C LYS A 87 6.99 3.24 -22.97
N PRO A 88 7.25 4.53 -22.71
CA PRO A 88 6.27 5.41 -22.07
C PRO A 88 5.15 5.80 -23.02
N GLU A 89 3.91 5.69 -22.56
CA GLU A 89 2.73 6.28 -23.20
C GLU A 89 2.05 7.24 -22.21
N MET A 90 1.49 8.34 -22.74
CA MET A 90 0.76 9.33 -21.94
C MET A 90 -0.75 9.11 -22.10
N TYR A 91 -1.44 8.96 -20.97
CA TYR A 91 -2.89 8.91 -20.89
C TYR A 91 -3.36 10.12 -20.08
N GLY A 92 -3.68 11.20 -20.80
CA GLY A 92 -3.88 12.52 -20.21
C GLY A 92 -2.59 13.01 -19.52
N LEU A 93 -2.67 13.24 -18.21
CA LEU A 93 -1.55 13.69 -17.39
C LEU A 93 -0.72 12.53 -16.79
N ILE A 94 -1.14 11.27 -16.95
CA ILE A 94 -0.46 10.11 -16.36
C ILE A 94 0.44 9.46 -17.40
N GLU A 95 1.73 9.33 -17.09
CA GLU A 95 2.66 8.49 -17.83
C GLU A 95 2.52 7.05 -17.35
N VAL A 96 2.35 6.11 -18.27
CA VAL A 96 2.28 4.67 -18.00
C VAL A 96 3.34 3.95 -18.83
N ILE A 97 4.09 3.05 -18.21
CA ILE A 97 5.08 2.19 -18.86
C ILE A 97 4.76 0.74 -18.48
N LEU A 98 4.62 -0.13 -19.48
CA LEU A 98 4.58 -1.58 -19.27
C LEU A 98 5.99 -2.08 -18.87
N LEU A 99 6.13 -2.73 -17.72
CA LEU A 99 7.40 -3.28 -17.23
C LEU A 99 7.54 -4.78 -17.52
N SER A 100 6.45 -5.53 -17.47
CA SER A 100 6.43 -6.96 -17.79
C SER A 100 5.01 -7.47 -18.07
N GLU A 101 4.89 -8.46 -18.95
CA GLU A 101 3.66 -9.21 -19.22
C GLU A 101 3.84 -10.74 -19.02
N GLU A 102 3.23 -11.32 -17.96
CA GLU A 102 3.19 -12.77 -17.70
C GLU A 102 1.91 -13.38 -18.30
N HIS A 103 2.04 -14.25 -19.31
CA HIS A 103 0.92 -15.01 -19.88
C HIS A 103 0.75 -16.36 -19.19
N LEU A 104 -0.45 -16.58 -18.64
CA LEU A 104 -0.88 -17.86 -18.07
C LEU A 104 -2.06 -18.42 -18.89
N ALA A 105 -2.51 -19.64 -18.54
CA ALA A 105 -3.50 -20.36 -19.35
C ALA A 105 -4.85 -19.62 -19.52
N ASP A 106 -5.32 -18.91 -18.48
CA ASP A 106 -6.65 -18.28 -18.43
C ASP A 106 -6.62 -16.77 -18.09
N PHE A 107 -5.42 -16.22 -17.86
CA PHE A 107 -5.23 -14.83 -17.50
C PHE A 107 -3.83 -14.33 -17.83
N VAL A 108 -3.71 -13.01 -17.96
CA VAL A 108 -2.45 -12.29 -18.16
C VAL A 108 -2.23 -11.38 -16.94
N ILE A 109 -0.99 -11.27 -16.49
CA ILE A 109 -0.59 -10.33 -15.42
C ILE A 109 0.35 -9.30 -16.01
N ARG A 110 0.06 -8.02 -15.81
CA ARG A 110 0.92 -6.92 -16.23
C ARG A 110 1.43 -6.16 -15.03
N THR A 111 2.73 -5.92 -15.00
CA THR A 111 3.34 -4.95 -14.09
C THR A 111 3.55 -3.67 -14.87
N MET A 112 3.00 -2.56 -14.38
CA MET A 112 3.12 -1.25 -15.01
C MET A 112 3.69 -0.25 -14.01
N ARG A 113 4.52 0.69 -14.49
CA ARG A 113 4.95 1.86 -13.72
C ARG A 113 4.08 3.03 -14.13
N ILE A 114 3.51 3.74 -13.15
CA ILE A 114 2.83 5.02 -13.40
C ILE A 114 3.49 6.16 -12.65
N ARG A 115 3.43 7.36 -13.24
CA ARG A 115 3.77 8.63 -12.59
C ARG A 115 2.96 9.78 -13.20
N LYS A 116 2.82 10.89 -12.47
CA LYS A 116 2.33 12.16 -13.01
C LYS A 116 3.51 13.12 -13.14
N PRO A 117 4.05 13.37 -14.35
CA PRO A 117 5.24 14.20 -14.53
C PRO A 117 5.07 15.60 -13.90
N GLY A 118 6.03 16.01 -13.08
CA GLY A 118 5.99 17.29 -12.36
C GLY A 118 5.21 17.28 -11.03
N GLN A 119 4.53 16.17 -10.68
CA GLN A 119 4.01 15.99 -9.32
C GLN A 119 5.08 15.31 -8.44
N LEU A 120 5.88 16.15 -7.78
CA LEU A 120 6.80 15.70 -6.73
C LEU A 120 6.03 15.43 -5.44
N VAL A 121 6.44 14.39 -4.71
CA VAL A 121 5.98 14.10 -3.34
C VAL A 121 7.15 14.16 -2.38
N LYS A 122 6.86 14.69 -1.18
CA LYS A 122 7.80 14.66 -0.06
C LYS A 122 7.70 13.30 0.62
N ARG A 123 8.81 12.58 0.70
CA ARG A 123 8.92 11.34 1.48
C ARG A 123 10.02 11.47 2.52
N LYS A 124 9.72 11.04 3.74
CA LYS A 124 10.72 10.86 4.80
C LYS A 124 11.43 9.54 4.59
N VAL A 125 12.70 9.58 4.23
CA VAL A 125 13.53 8.40 4.06
C VAL A 125 14.44 8.27 5.28
N LYS A 126 14.42 7.09 5.91
CA LYS A 126 15.41 6.74 6.93
C LYS A 126 16.75 6.51 6.26
N LYS A 127 17.75 7.31 6.65
CA LYS A 127 19.14 7.12 6.25
C LYS A 127 19.99 6.84 7.47
N THR A 128 21.10 6.17 7.20
CA THR A 128 22.06 5.75 8.22
C THR A 128 23.41 6.37 7.92
N ARG A 129 24.06 6.93 8.94
CA ARG A 129 25.44 7.43 8.82
C ARG A 129 26.31 6.96 9.98
N LEU A 130 27.53 6.57 9.65
CA LEU A 130 28.58 6.30 10.63
C LEU A 130 29.12 7.61 11.19
N VAL A 131 29.06 7.78 12.51
CA VAL A 131 29.57 8.96 13.20
C VAL A 131 30.62 8.55 14.22
N PRO A 132 31.77 9.25 14.30
CA PRO A 132 32.73 9.04 15.37
C PRO A 132 32.07 9.13 16.75
N ARG A 133 32.29 8.13 17.60
CA ARG A 133 31.61 7.97 18.90
C ARG A 133 31.76 9.15 19.87
N ASN A 134 32.79 9.97 19.68
CA ASN A 134 33.00 11.21 20.42
C ASN A 134 32.08 12.37 20.01
N GLN A 135 31.42 12.30 18.84
CA GLN A 135 30.45 13.29 18.35
C GLN A 135 28.99 12.89 18.61
N TYR A 136 28.74 11.65 19.06
CA TYR A 136 27.38 11.12 19.25
C TYR A 136 26.55 11.95 20.25
N LYS A 137 27.16 12.29 21.39
CA LYS A 137 26.50 13.08 22.45
C LYS A 137 26.11 14.48 21.97
N GLU A 138 26.97 15.13 21.19
CA GLU A 138 26.68 16.45 20.60
C GLU A 138 25.54 16.43 19.57
N ILE A 139 25.09 15.25 19.12
CA ILE A 139 23.98 15.06 18.18
C ILE A 139 22.70 14.70 18.94
N GLU A 140 22.77 13.87 19.99
CA GLU A 140 21.64 13.64 20.91
C GLU A 140 21.19 14.95 21.57
N ASP A 141 22.14 15.74 22.10
CA ASP A 141 21.90 17.04 22.75
C ASP A 141 21.39 18.14 21.78
N LYS A 142 21.31 17.85 20.47
CA LYS A 142 20.85 18.78 19.41
C LYS A 142 19.55 18.38 18.71
N LYS A 143 18.87 17.32 19.17
CA LYS A 143 17.47 17.12 18.76
C LYS A 143 16.66 18.34 19.23
N PRO A 144 15.97 19.08 18.34
CA PRO A 144 15.09 20.15 18.79
C PRO A 144 13.94 19.55 19.59
N GLU A 145 13.61 20.16 20.73
CA GLU A 145 12.31 20.00 21.38
C GLU A 145 11.23 20.61 20.47
N MET A 146 10.83 19.87 19.44
CA MET A 146 9.56 20.11 18.75
C MET A 146 8.45 19.69 19.71
N LEU A 147 7.80 20.69 20.30
CA LEU A 147 6.70 20.49 21.25
C LEU A 147 5.56 19.71 20.60
N ASP A 148 5.09 18.65 21.27
CA ASP A 148 3.96 17.84 20.85
C ASP A 148 2.64 18.62 20.99
N GLU A 149 2.15 19.25 19.92
CA GLU A 149 0.78 19.77 19.87
C GLU A 149 -0.28 18.65 19.70
N ASP A 150 0.14 17.43 19.32
CA ASP A 150 -0.74 16.27 19.07
C ASP A 150 -1.14 15.47 20.34
N GLU A 151 -0.55 15.71 21.52
CA GLU A 151 -0.89 14.95 22.74
C GLU A 151 -2.25 15.34 23.37
N GLN A 152 -2.83 16.48 23.01
CA GLN A 152 -4.11 16.93 23.60
C GLN A 152 -5.36 16.25 23.02
N GLU A 153 -5.33 15.70 21.80
CA GLU A 153 -6.46 14.90 21.29
C GLU A 153 -6.38 13.42 21.72
N GLN A 154 -5.16 12.86 21.83
CA GLN A 154 -4.99 11.45 22.22
C GLN A 154 -5.33 11.16 23.69
N THR A 155 -5.24 12.17 24.57
CA THR A 155 -5.56 12.03 26.00
C THR A 155 -7.07 11.84 26.23
N VAL A 156 -7.93 12.57 25.50
CA VAL A 156 -9.40 12.43 25.57
C VAL A 156 -9.87 11.05 25.08
N ALA A 157 -9.21 10.51 24.04
CA ALA A 157 -9.48 9.17 23.53
C ALA A 157 -9.05 8.07 24.53
N LYS A 158 -7.87 8.20 25.17
CA LYS A 158 -7.39 7.24 26.17
C LYS A 158 -8.29 7.20 27.42
N GLU A 159 -8.71 8.34 27.97
CA GLU A 159 -9.64 8.39 29.11
C GLU A 159 -11.02 7.76 28.83
N SER A 160 -11.41 7.69 27.56
CA SER A 160 -12.67 7.05 27.13
C SER A 160 -12.53 5.53 27.01
N ILE A 161 -11.35 5.05 26.59
CA ILE A 161 -11.04 3.62 26.44
C ILE A 161 -10.69 2.97 27.79
N ASP A 162 -9.98 3.67 28.68
CA ASP A 162 -9.61 3.12 29.99
C ASP A 162 -10.80 3.00 30.95
N ARG A 163 -11.77 3.94 30.88
CA ARG A 163 -13.07 3.79 31.57
C ARG A 163 -13.85 2.54 31.14
N PHE A 164 -13.65 2.05 29.91
CA PHE A 164 -14.23 0.78 29.45
C PHE A 164 -13.44 -0.45 29.93
N ARG A 165 -12.12 -0.32 30.14
CA ARG A 165 -11.23 -1.41 30.57
C ARG A 165 -11.22 -1.63 32.09
N GLU A 166 -11.37 -0.59 32.91
CA GLU A 166 -11.41 -0.73 34.37
C GLU A 166 -12.60 -1.59 34.86
N SER A 167 -13.70 -1.63 34.11
CA SER A 167 -14.86 -2.50 34.41
C SER A 167 -14.54 -4.00 34.41
N LYS A 168 -13.41 -4.45 33.82
CA LYS A 168 -13.06 -5.88 33.68
C LYS A 168 -11.84 -6.34 34.49
N ARG A 169 -11.28 -5.52 35.38
CA ARG A 169 -10.06 -5.88 36.15
C ARG A 169 -10.17 -5.75 37.68
N SER A 170 -11.30 -6.18 38.25
CA SER A 170 -11.24 -6.73 39.63
C SER A 170 -10.68 -8.16 39.59
N ARG A 171 -9.86 -8.52 40.59
CA ARG A 171 -9.15 -9.82 40.78
C ARG A 171 -7.88 -10.05 39.95
N LEU A 172 -6.73 -9.54 40.42
CA LEU A 172 -5.77 -10.32 41.23
C LEU A 172 -4.67 -9.39 41.78
N SER A 173 -3.89 -9.85 42.77
CA SER A 173 -3.14 -8.98 43.68
C SER A 173 -1.74 -9.52 44.03
N VAL A 174 -0.78 -8.61 44.30
CA VAL A 174 0.43 -8.82 45.17
C VAL A 174 1.50 -9.78 44.55
N ALA A 175 2.83 -9.67 44.68
CA ALA A 175 3.83 -8.77 45.34
C ALA A 175 5.06 -8.58 44.38
N THR A 176 6.24 -7.98 44.67
CA THR A 176 6.83 -7.34 45.88
C THR A 176 7.69 -6.11 45.45
N ARG A 177 8.89 -5.86 46.02
CA ARG A 177 9.82 -4.75 45.68
C ARG A 177 11.28 -5.10 46.08
N ALA A 178 12.25 -4.61 45.29
CA ALA A 178 13.64 -4.21 45.58
C ALA A 178 14.59 -5.00 46.54
N THR A 179 15.90 -4.99 46.22
CA THR A 179 16.94 -4.21 46.96
C THR A 179 18.35 -4.38 46.34
N GLN A 180 19.24 -3.39 46.56
CA GLN A 180 20.70 -3.47 46.36
C GLN A 180 21.37 -3.60 47.74
N GLU A 181 22.55 -4.23 47.85
CA GLU A 181 23.82 -3.55 48.21
C GLU A 181 25.04 -4.48 48.45
N SER A 182 26.19 -3.89 48.12
CA SER A 182 27.62 -4.21 48.30
C SER A 182 28.11 -4.91 49.60
N LEU A 183 29.16 -5.76 49.52
CA LEU A 183 30.55 -5.42 49.95
C LEU A 183 31.57 -6.61 50.02
N ARG A 184 32.81 -6.33 49.54
CA ARG A 184 34.16 -6.74 50.06
C ARG A 184 34.79 -8.16 49.87
N SER A 185 35.80 -8.16 48.99
CA SER A 185 37.24 -8.51 49.25
C SER A 185 37.75 -9.96 49.27
N HIS A 186 38.82 -10.26 48.50
CA HIS A 186 40.19 -10.50 49.05
C HIS A 186 41.31 -10.72 47.98
N SER A 187 42.48 -10.12 48.24
CA SER A 187 43.87 -10.62 48.03
C SER A 187 44.55 -10.84 46.64
N THR A 188 45.61 -10.04 46.40
CA THR A 188 46.97 -10.40 45.86
C THR A 188 47.12 -11.27 44.60
N ASN A 189 47.90 -10.88 43.58
CA ASN A 189 49.37 -10.74 43.70
C ASN A 189 50.03 -9.95 42.53
N SER A 190 51.28 -9.51 42.72
CA SER A 190 52.04 -8.66 41.76
C SER A 190 52.95 -9.47 40.84
N VAL A 191 52.95 -9.15 39.53
CA VAL A 191 54.11 -9.36 38.65
C VAL A 191 54.38 -8.10 37.81
N LYS A 192 55.57 -7.52 37.97
CA LYS A 192 56.06 -6.41 37.13
C LYS A 192 56.38 -6.94 35.73
N ASN A 193 55.96 -6.25 34.67
CA ASN A 193 56.53 -6.47 33.34
C ASN A 193 56.86 -5.16 32.62
N LYS A 194 57.91 -5.20 31.80
CA LYS A 194 58.66 -4.02 31.36
C LYS A 194 57.94 -3.24 30.26
N SER A 195 58.12 -1.92 30.26
CA SER A 195 57.56 -1.03 29.26
C SER A 195 58.09 -1.31 27.85
N LYS A 196 57.18 -1.53 26.91
CA LYS A 196 57.37 -1.16 25.50
C LYS A 196 56.39 -0.04 25.21
N LYS A 197 56.87 1.10 24.68
CA LYS A 197 55.99 2.15 24.19
C LYS A 197 55.27 1.62 22.95
N ALA A 198 54.04 1.14 23.14
CA ALA A 198 53.13 0.97 22.01
C ALA A 198 52.81 2.36 21.45
N SER A 199 53.03 2.55 20.15
CA SER A 199 52.40 3.64 19.41
C SER A 199 50.89 3.45 19.53
N PHE A 200 50.21 4.34 20.24
CA PHE A 200 48.76 4.27 20.43
C PHE A 200 48.09 4.59 19.09
N VAL A 201 47.79 3.56 18.30
CA VAL A 201 46.82 3.67 17.22
C VAL A 201 45.47 3.83 17.90
N THR A 202 45.01 5.08 18.01
CA THR A 202 43.64 5.37 18.41
C THR A 202 42.71 4.89 17.31
N THR A 203 42.26 3.64 17.41
CA THR A 203 41.15 3.12 16.60
C THR A 203 39.91 3.95 16.90
N THR A 204 39.56 4.85 15.98
CA THR A 204 38.34 5.64 16.07
C THR A 204 37.15 4.69 15.98
N VAL A 205 36.38 4.56 17.06
CA VAL A 205 35.14 3.77 17.07
C VAL A 205 34.05 4.64 16.45
N TYR A 206 33.36 4.08 15.47
CA TYR A 206 32.17 4.68 14.86
C TYR A 206 30.94 3.98 15.42
N ASP A 207 29.92 4.79 15.74
CA ASP A 207 28.59 4.33 16.08
C ASP A 207 27.64 4.74 14.92
N GLU A 208 26.49 4.09 14.77
CA GLU A 208 25.65 4.14 13.57
C GLU A 208 24.30 4.85 13.83
N ILE A 209 24.13 6.07 13.30
CA ILE A 209 22.94 6.93 13.54
C ILE A 209 21.91 6.77 12.42
N GLU A 210 20.69 6.38 12.78
CA GLU A 210 19.49 6.61 11.96
C GLU A 210 19.02 8.07 12.05
N TYR A 211 18.69 8.67 10.91
CA TYR A 211 18.04 9.97 10.81
C TYR A 211 16.99 9.96 9.68
N GLU A 212 15.96 10.78 9.82
CA GLU A 212 14.97 11.01 8.76
C GLU A 212 15.41 12.21 7.91
N GLU A 213 15.45 12.02 6.59
CA GLU A 213 15.66 13.08 5.62
C GLU A 213 14.40 13.21 4.75
N GLU A 214 13.88 14.42 4.61
CA GLU A 214 12.77 14.70 3.70
C GLU A 214 13.34 14.93 2.30
N ILE A 215 12.97 14.05 1.36
CA ILE A 215 13.34 14.17 -0.06
C ILE A 215 12.12 14.47 -0.90
N GLU A 216 12.31 15.25 -1.97
CA GLU A 216 11.31 15.44 -3.03
C GLU A 216 11.65 14.51 -4.21
N GLU A 217 10.75 13.61 -4.53
CA GLU A 217 10.88 12.66 -5.66
C GLU A 217 9.57 12.61 -6.48
N ASP A 218 9.66 12.19 -7.74
CA ASP A 218 8.45 11.90 -8.54
C ASP A 218 7.58 10.89 -7.77
N ASP A 219 6.27 11.14 -7.65
CA ASP A 219 5.38 10.07 -7.18
C ASP A 219 5.32 8.98 -8.25
N VAL A 220 5.99 7.87 -7.97
CA VAL A 220 6.05 6.70 -8.85
C VAL A 220 5.39 5.54 -8.12
N ARG A 221 4.48 4.85 -8.82
CA ARG A 221 3.74 3.70 -8.28
C ARG A 221 3.83 2.52 -9.24
N ILE A 222 3.89 1.31 -8.68
CA ILE A 222 3.81 0.06 -9.45
C ILE A 222 2.37 -0.43 -9.39
N ILE A 223 1.78 -0.63 -10.56
CA ILE A 223 0.39 -1.06 -10.75
C ILE A 223 0.39 -2.47 -11.32
N TYR A 224 -0.38 -3.35 -10.72
CA TYR A 224 -0.59 -4.70 -11.21
C TYR A 224 -1.97 -4.81 -11.86
N GLN A 225 -2.02 -5.19 -13.13
CA GLN A 225 -3.28 -5.53 -13.81
C GLN A 225 -3.34 -7.05 -13.98
N LEU A 226 -4.35 -7.68 -13.37
CA LEU A 226 -4.69 -9.08 -13.57
C LEU A 226 -5.89 -9.16 -14.51
N HIS A 227 -5.66 -9.67 -15.71
CA HIS A 227 -6.63 -9.71 -16.80
C HIS A 227 -7.08 -11.14 -17.07
N TYR A 228 -8.28 -11.48 -16.61
CA TYR A 228 -8.91 -12.78 -16.84
C TYR A 228 -9.56 -12.84 -18.22
N ASN A 229 -8.99 -13.65 -19.12
CA ASN A 229 -9.39 -13.72 -20.53
C ASN A 229 -10.33 -14.91 -20.84
N SER A 230 -10.46 -15.88 -19.93
CA SER A 230 -11.32 -17.07 -20.08
C SER A 230 -12.80 -16.87 -19.66
N TRP A 231 -13.33 -15.64 -19.69
CA TRP A 231 -14.75 -15.34 -19.45
C TRP A 231 -15.40 -14.72 -20.69
N SER A 232 -16.13 -15.52 -21.48
CA SER A 232 -16.89 -15.01 -22.63
C SER A 232 -18.18 -14.31 -22.20
N SER A 233 -18.73 -13.43 -23.03
CA SER A 233 -19.97 -12.68 -22.79
C SER A 233 -21.22 -13.53 -22.49
N HIS A 234 -21.27 -14.78 -22.97
CA HIS A 234 -22.45 -15.65 -22.85
C HIS A 234 -22.23 -16.88 -21.97
N THR A 235 -21.13 -16.95 -21.21
CA THR A 235 -20.80 -18.10 -20.35
C THR A 235 -20.46 -17.71 -18.91
N CYS A 236 -20.47 -18.70 -18.03
CA CYS A 236 -19.76 -18.65 -16.75
C CYS A 236 -18.28 -19.04 -16.96
N PRO A 237 -17.36 -18.67 -16.04
CA PRO A 237 -15.99 -19.16 -16.06
C PRO A 237 -15.93 -20.58 -15.49
N PHE A 238 -14.86 -21.33 -15.80
CA PHE A 238 -14.62 -22.60 -15.11
C PHE A 238 -14.27 -22.35 -13.64
N PRO A 239 -14.92 -23.02 -12.65
CA PRO A 239 -14.72 -22.73 -11.23
C PRO A 239 -13.25 -22.77 -10.78
N ASN A 240 -12.52 -23.81 -11.17
CA ASN A 240 -11.09 -23.92 -10.82
C ASN A 240 -10.26 -22.74 -11.36
N SER A 241 -10.59 -22.27 -12.56
CA SER A 241 -9.84 -21.19 -13.22
C SER A 241 -10.06 -19.84 -12.52
N ILE A 242 -11.33 -19.47 -12.25
CA ILE A 242 -11.65 -18.22 -11.55
C ILE A 242 -11.16 -18.24 -10.09
N LEU A 243 -11.11 -19.41 -9.44
CA LEU A 243 -10.53 -19.57 -8.10
C LEU A 243 -9.00 -19.41 -8.09
N GLN A 244 -8.28 -19.95 -9.09
CA GLN A 244 -6.83 -19.69 -9.22
C GLN A 244 -6.55 -18.22 -9.54
N PHE A 245 -7.40 -17.58 -10.35
CA PHE A 245 -7.33 -16.15 -10.61
C PHE A 245 -7.56 -15.32 -9.33
N ARG A 246 -8.64 -15.56 -8.57
CA ARG A 246 -8.87 -14.92 -7.25
C ARG A 246 -7.65 -15.11 -6.35
N ARG A 247 -7.10 -16.33 -6.26
CA ARG A 247 -5.91 -16.61 -5.44
C ARG A 247 -4.73 -15.72 -5.84
N ARG A 248 -4.45 -15.53 -7.13
CA ARG A 248 -3.38 -14.63 -7.58
C ARG A 248 -3.71 -13.16 -7.27
N VAL A 249 -4.95 -12.71 -7.45
CA VAL A 249 -5.38 -11.35 -7.03
C VAL A 249 -5.14 -11.13 -5.54
N ARG A 250 -5.50 -12.08 -4.67
CA ARG A 250 -5.28 -11.98 -3.22
C ARG A 250 -3.79 -11.94 -2.83
N ILE A 251 -2.91 -12.65 -3.55
CA ILE A 251 -1.46 -12.56 -3.34
C ILE A 251 -0.97 -11.14 -3.64
N TYR A 252 -1.31 -10.56 -4.79
CA TYR A 252 -0.91 -9.18 -5.10
C TYR A 252 -1.54 -8.14 -4.16
N GLN A 253 -2.78 -8.35 -3.68
CA GLN A 253 -3.35 -7.49 -2.63
C GLN A 253 -2.52 -7.54 -1.35
N GLN A 254 -2.05 -8.72 -0.93
CA GLN A 254 -1.23 -8.88 0.27
C GLN A 254 0.17 -8.27 0.10
N GLU A 255 0.80 -8.43 -1.06
CA GLU A 255 2.09 -7.82 -1.40
C GLU A 255 2.00 -6.27 -1.39
N VAL A 256 1.02 -5.72 -2.11
CA VAL A 256 0.72 -4.28 -2.13
C VAL A 256 0.42 -3.73 -0.73
N ASN A 257 -0.43 -4.40 0.06
CA ASN A 257 -0.76 -3.97 1.43
C ASN A 257 0.47 -3.97 2.36
N LYS A 258 1.42 -4.90 2.13
CA LYS A 258 2.65 -5.01 2.92
C LYS A 258 3.65 -3.90 2.57
N ASP A 259 3.77 -3.56 1.29
CA ASP A 259 4.80 -2.62 0.80
C ASP A 259 4.32 -1.15 0.87
N GLU A 260 3.03 -0.89 0.62
CA GLU A 260 2.48 0.47 0.56
C GLU A 260 1.68 0.89 1.81
N GLY A 261 1.17 -0.08 2.59
CA GLY A 261 0.51 0.15 3.88
C GLY A 261 -0.81 0.94 3.78
N ASP A 262 -0.97 1.95 4.63
CA ASP A 262 -2.18 2.79 4.68
C ASP A 262 -2.43 3.61 3.40
N ARG A 263 -1.45 3.67 2.48
CA ARG A 263 -1.58 4.31 1.17
C ARG A 263 -2.41 3.48 0.18
N VAL A 264 -2.77 2.24 0.50
CA VAL A 264 -3.48 1.34 -0.41
C VAL A 264 -4.97 1.62 -0.44
N GLY A 265 -5.38 2.29 -1.52
CA GLY A 265 -6.77 2.52 -1.87
C GLY A 265 -7.50 1.27 -2.39
N PRO A 266 -8.73 1.44 -2.89
CA PRO A 266 -9.55 0.34 -3.44
C PRO A 266 -8.87 -0.41 -4.59
N THR A 267 -9.14 -1.70 -4.69
CA THR A 267 -8.86 -2.48 -5.90
C THR A 267 -9.86 -2.12 -6.99
N ILE A 268 -9.41 -1.71 -8.18
CA ILE A 268 -10.31 -1.50 -9.32
C ILE A 268 -10.74 -2.87 -9.86
N VAL A 269 -12.03 -3.08 -10.04
CA VAL A 269 -12.58 -4.29 -10.67
C VAL A 269 -13.51 -3.86 -11.80
N HIS A 270 -13.20 -4.25 -13.03
CA HIS A 270 -14.00 -3.87 -14.20
C HIS A 270 -14.22 -5.04 -15.16
N CYS A 271 -15.24 -4.88 -16.01
CA CYS A 271 -15.47 -5.74 -17.16
C CYS A 271 -15.80 -4.84 -18.36
N SER A 272 -16.87 -5.11 -19.11
CA SER A 272 -17.41 -4.19 -20.11
C SER A 272 -18.25 -3.09 -19.45
N ASN A 273 -19.44 -3.44 -18.93
CA ASN A 273 -20.35 -2.46 -18.31
C ASN A 273 -20.14 -2.29 -16.79
N GLY A 274 -19.11 -2.90 -16.19
CA GLY A 274 -18.80 -2.79 -14.76
C GLY A 274 -19.75 -3.51 -13.79
N CYS A 275 -20.80 -4.17 -14.29
CA CYS A 275 -21.82 -4.80 -13.46
C CYS A 275 -21.76 -6.34 -13.44
N GLY A 276 -21.99 -7.02 -14.57
CA GLY A 276 -22.24 -8.48 -14.60
C GLY A 276 -21.09 -9.33 -14.06
N ARG A 277 -19.98 -9.41 -14.81
CA ARG A 277 -18.80 -10.21 -14.40
C ARG A 277 -18.11 -9.63 -13.16
N THR A 278 -18.07 -8.29 -13.05
CA THR A 278 -17.55 -7.55 -11.89
C THR A 278 -18.27 -7.94 -10.60
N GLY A 279 -19.59 -7.82 -10.57
CA GLY A 279 -20.43 -8.19 -9.42
C GLY A 279 -20.33 -9.68 -9.11
N ALA A 280 -20.34 -10.55 -10.12
CA ALA A 280 -20.14 -11.98 -9.91
C ALA A 280 -18.77 -12.31 -9.28
N TYR A 281 -17.69 -11.68 -9.73
CA TYR A 281 -16.37 -11.82 -9.13
C TYR A 281 -16.34 -11.29 -7.68
N LEU A 282 -16.87 -10.09 -7.44
CA LEU A 282 -16.95 -9.50 -6.09
C LEU A 282 -17.78 -10.35 -5.13
N CYS A 283 -18.89 -10.93 -5.59
CA CYS A 283 -19.68 -11.87 -4.79
C CYS A 283 -18.87 -13.14 -4.44
N ILE A 284 -18.16 -13.73 -5.39
CA ILE A 284 -17.29 -14.90 -5.13
C ILE A 284 -16.21 -14.52 -4.11
N ASP A 285 -15.55 -13.38 -4.30
CA ASP A 285 -14.43 -12.96 -3.47
C ASP A 285 -14.85 -12.63 -2.02
N SER A 286 -15.99 -11.94 -1.85
CA SER A 286 -16.55 -11.60 -0.53
C SER A 286 -17.11 -12.82 0.21
N ASN A 287 -17.78 -13.77 -0.47
CA ASN A 287 -18.29 -14.98 0.19
C ASN A 287 -17.17 -15.93 0.60
N LEU A 288 -16.09 -16.03 -0.18
CA LEU A 288 -14.92 -16.80 0.21
C LEU A 288 -14.15 -16.13 1.37
N GLN A 289 -14.07 -14.79 1.37
CA GLN A 289 -13.50 -14.07 2.51
C GLN A 289 -14.33 -14.25 3.79
N LEU A 290 -15.67 -14.23 3.71
CA LEU A 290 -16.54 -14.56 4.84
C LEU A 290 -16.29 -15.99 5.35
N ALA A 291 -16.22 -16.98 4.45
CA ALA A 291 -15.98 -18.36 4.85
C ALA A 291 -14.59 -18.59 5.47
N GLU A 292 -13.59 -17.82 5.04
CA GLU A 292 -12.24 -17.77 5.64
C GLU A 292 -12.29 -17.18 7.07
N GLU A 293 -13.09 -16.14 7.33
CA GLU A 293 -13.25 -15.49 8.65
C GLU A 293 -14.11 -16.30 9.62
N ASP A 294 -15.21 -16.91 9.15
CA ASP A 294 -16.09 -17.77 9.95
C ASP A 294 -15.42 -19.12 10.33
N GLY A 295 -14.24 -19.42 9.77
CA GLY A 295 -13.51 -20.67 10.00
C GLY A 295 -14.24 -21.91 9.47
N LEU A 296 -14.97 -21.77 8.35
CA LEU A 296 -15.82 -22.82 7.79
C LEU A 296 -15.06 -23.90 6.98
N TYR A 297 -13.72 -23.83 6.90
CA TYR A 297 -12.85 -24.75 6.17
C TYR A 297 -11.50 -24.97 6.87
#